data_AF-A0AAP3EN33-F1
#
_entry.id   AF-A0AAP3EN33-F1
#
_cell.length_a   1.000
_cell.length_b   1.000
_cell.length_c   1.000
_cell.angle_alpha   90.00
_cell.angle_beta   90.00
_cell.angle_gamma   90.00
#
_symmetry.space_group_name_H-M   'P 1'
#
loop_
_entity.id
_entity.type
_entity.pdbx_description
1 polymer ?
#
loop_
_entity_poly.entity_id
_entity_poly.type
_entity_poly.pdbx_seq_one_letter_code
_entity_poly.pdbx_strand_id
1 'polypeptide(L)'
;MFTTILLNKNDDGTTTAQVTQLDDAQLPADGDVTVRVDYSTINYKDGLAIRGKAPVVRSWPMVPGIDGAGEVIASSHPDWKAGD
;
A
#
# COMPACT_ATOMS: atom_id res chain seq x y z
N MET A 1 10.03 -6.91 7.38
CA MET A 1 10.46 -5.75 6.57
C MET A 1 10.21 -6.01 5.09
N PHE A 2 9.65 -5.04 4.38
CA PHE A 2 9.35 -5.12 2.95
C PHE A 2 9.58 -3.77 2.25
N THR A 3 9.88 -3.80 0.95
CA THR A 3 10.06 -2.59 0.13
C THR A 3 8.72 -2.11 -0.40
N THR A 4 8.47 -0.81 -0.37
CA THR A 4 7.22 -0.21 -0.85
C THR A 4 7.43 1.23 -1.32
N ILE A 5 6.42 1.80 -1.98
CA ILE A 5 6.32 3.25 -2.20
C ILE A 5 5.57 3.85 -1.02
N LEU A 6 6.17 4.81 -0.33
CA LEU A 6 5.51 5.55 0.74
C LEU A 6 5.24 6.98 0.30
N LEU A 7 3.98 7.38 0.40
CA LEU A 7 3.56 8.76 0.22
C LEU A 7 3.59 9.50 1.55
N ASN A 8 4.25 10.65 1.58
CA ASN A 8 4.23 11.59 2.70
C ASN A 8 3.68 12.94 2.25
N LYS A 9 3.16 13.71 3.21
CA LYS A 9 2.79 15.10 3.02
C LYS A 9 3.76 15.97 3.81
N ASN A 10 4.48 16.82 3.10
CA ASN A 10 5.40 17.77 3.70
C ASN A 10 4.64 18.93 4.37
N ASP A 11 5.33 19.69 5.21
CA ASP A 11 4.78 20.86 5.91
C ASP A 11 4.29 21.96 4.95
N ASP A 12 4.91 22.06 3.76
CA ASP A 12 4.50 22.98 2.68
C ASP A 12 3.26 22.49 1.89
N GLY A 13 2.70 21.35 2.28
CA GLY A 13 1.53 20.73 1.66
C GLY A 13 1.82 19.88 0.43
N THR A 14 3.07 19.79 -0.02
CA THR A 14 3.45 18.96 -1.17
C THR A 14 3.45 17.47 -0.81
N THR A 15 3.11 16.63 -1.79
CA THR A 15 3.20 15.18 -1.68
C THR A 15 4.57 14.71 -2.18
N THR A 16 5.23 13.86 -1.39
CA THR A 16 6.46 13.16 -1.78
C THR A 16 6.20 11.66 -1.87
N ALA A 17 6.80 11.02 -2.85
CA ALA A 17 6.74 9.57 -3.05
C ALA A 17 8.16 9.02 -3.01
N GLN A 18 8.41 8.03 -2.16
CA GLN A 18 9.73 7.42 -2.01
C GLN A 18 9.64 5.91 -1.95
N VAL A 19 10.56 5.23 -2.64
CA VAL A 19 10.79 3.80 -2.39
C VAL A 19 11.54 3.68 -1.07
N THR A 20 10.96 2.94 -0.13
CA THR A 20 11.51 2.77 1.22
C THR A 20 11.22 1.37 1.76
N GLN A 21 11.79 1.03 2.91
CA GLN A 21 11.44 -0.19 3.63
C GLN A 21 10.55 0.12 4.82
N LEU A 22 9.53 -0.71 5.02
CA LEU A 22 8.67 -0.71 6.21
C LEU A 22 8.80 -2.04 6.93
N ASP A 23 8.48 -2.04 8.23
CA ASP A 23 8.30 -3.26 9.00
C ASP A 23 6.87 -3.81 8.88
N ASP A 24 6.71 -5.12 9.04
CA ASP A 24 5.41 -5.80 8.95
C ASP A 24 4.47 -5.30 10.07
N ALA A 25 5.01 -4.84 11.20
CA ALA A 25 4.24 -4.18 12.27
C ALA A 25 3.60 -2.84 11.85
N GLN A 26 3.95 -2.29 10.68
CA GLN A 26 3.36 -1.08 10.12
C GLN A 26 2.21 -1.38 9.14
N LEU A 27 1.90 -2.66 8.87
CA LEU A 27 0.69 -3.04 8.14
C LEU A 27 -0.57 -2.69 8.94
N PRO A 28 -1.73 -2.49 8.28
CA PRO A 28 -3.00 -2.29 8.97
C PRO A 28 -3.28 -3.42 9.97
N ALA A 29 -3.62 -3.07 11.21
CA ALA A 29 -3.85 -4.03 12.29
C ALA A 29 -5.21 -4.75 12.18
N ASP A 30 -6.11 -4.25 11.34
CA ASP A 30 -7.47 -4.73 11.13
C ASP A 30 -7.62 -5.67 9.90
N GLY A 31 -6.50 -6.04 9.26
CA GLY A 31 -6.49 -7.01 8.17
C GLY A 31 -6.56 -8.46 8.64
N ASP A 32 -7.35 -9.27 7.93
CA ASP A 32 -7.59 -10.71 8.15
C ASP A 32 -6.87 -11.60 7.12
N VAL A 33 -6.34 -11.02 6.04
CA VAL A 33 -5.52 -11.70 5.02
C VAL A 33 -4.26 -10.87 4.76
N THR A 34 -3.09 -11.49 4.90
CA THR A 34 -1.81 -10.90 4.51
C THR A 34 -1.33 -11.54 3.21
N VAL A 35 -1.05 -10.69 2.21
CA VAL A 35 -0.65 -11.11 0.86
C VAL A 35 0.76 -10.60 0.55
N ARG A 36 1.63 -11.49 0.08
CA ARG A 36 2.90 -11.12 -0.56
C ARG A 36 2.60 -10.71 -2.00
N VAL A 37 2.53 -9.42 -2.24
CA VAL A 37 2.23 -8.85 -3.57
C VAL A 37 3.37 -9.13 -4.54
N ASP A 38 3.07 -9.80 -5.65
CA ASP A 38 4.02 -10.07 -6.74
C ASP A 38 3.87 -9.06 -7.89
N TYR A 39 2.64 -8.60 -8.14
CA TYR A 39 2.32 -7.63 -9.19
C TYR A 39 1.31 -6.58 -8.73
N SER A 40 1.42 -5.40 -9.32
CA SER A 40 0.44 -4.32 -9.22
C SER A 40 0.38 -3.61 -10.58
N THR A 41 -0.39 -2.53 -10.67
CA THR A 41 -0.59 -1.75 -11.89
C THR A 41 -0.43 -0.25 -11.60
N ILE A 42 -0.47 0.58 -12.64
CA ILE A 42 -0.56 2.04 -12.50
C ILE A 42 -1.82 2.51 -13.21
N ASN A 43 -2.82 2.89 -12.42
CA ASN A 43 -4.02 3.55 -12.92
C ASN A 43 -3.85 5.07 -12.91
N TYR A 44 -4.74 5.77 -13.60
CA TYR A 44 -4.80 7.23 -13.55
C TYR A 44 -4.96 7.75 -12.11
N LYS A 45 -5.75 7.05 -11.28
CA LYS A 45 -5.96 7.40 -9.87
C LYS A 45 -4.69 7.25 -9.03
N ASP A 46 -3.86 6.25 -9.31
CA ASP A 46 -2.56 6.08 -8.65
C ASP A 46 -1.62 7.24 -9.02
N GLY A 47 -1.60 7.62 -10.31
CA GLY A 47 -0.87 8.81 -10.77
C GLY A 47 -1.31 10.10 -10.05
N LEU A 48 -2.61 10.30 -9.86
CA LEU A 48 -3.15 11.43 -9.09
C LEU A 48 -2.70 11.42 -7.63
N ALA A 49 -2.69 10.25 -6.98
CA ALA A 49 -2.27 10.08 -5.60
C ALA A 49 -0.75 10.34 -5.44
N ILE A 50 0.07 9.66 -6.24
CA ILE A 50 1.54 9.76 -6.21
C ILE A 50 2.01 11.18 -6.50
N ARG A 51 1.32 11.90 -7.41
CA ARG A 51 1.68 13.29 -7.77
C ARG A 51 1.00 14.35 -6.89
N GLY A 52 0.15 13.96 -5.94
CA GLY A 52 -0.60 14.90 -5.10
C GLY A 52 -1.50 15.85 -5.89
N LYS A 53 -2.09 15.40 -7.01
CA LYS A 53 -2.87 16.26 -7.94
C LYS A 53 -4.38 16.22 -7.73
N ALA A 54 -4.86 15.38 -6.83
CA ALA A 54 -6.26 15.31 -6.43
C ALA A 54 -6.37 14.79 -4.98
N PRO A 55 -7.49 15.02 -4.25
CA PRO A 55 -7.69 14.56 -2.88
C PRO A 55 -7.99 13.04 -2.81
N VAL A 56 -7.11 12.23 -3.37
CA VAL A 56 -7.20 10.75 -3.35
C VAL A 56 -6.75 10.22 -1.99
N VAL A 57 -5.62 10.72 -1.47
CA VAL A 57 -5.06 10.32 -0.17
C VAL A 57 -5.74 11.11 0.95
N ARG A 58 -6.26 10.39 1.95
CA ARG A 58 -6.97 10.98 3.10
C ARG A 58 -6.25 10.81 4.44
N SER A 59 -5.33 9.85 4.52
CA SER A 59 -4.51 9.56 5.70
C SER A 59 -3.04 9.50 5.29
N TRP A 60 -2.15 9.99 6.15
CA TRP A 60 -0.71 10.06 5.90
C TRP A 60 0.06 9.45 7.07
N PRO A 61 1.18 8.74 6.81
CA PRO A 61 1.68 8.34 5.50
C PRO A 61 0.78 7.27 4.82
N MET A 62 0.95 7.05 3.51
CA MET A 62 0.13 6.08 2.75
C MET A 62 0.98 5.28 1.76
N VAL A 63 0.78 3.96 1.71
CA VAL A 63 1.23 3.11 0.60
C VAL A 63 0.18 3.20 -0.52
N PRO A 64 0.54 3.67 -1.74
CA PRO A 64 -0.41 3.79 -2.85
C PRO A 64 -0.51 2.47 -3.64
N GLY A 65 -1.47 2.41 -4.56
CA GLY A 65 -1.77 1.25 -5.40
C GLY A 65 -3.16 0.71 -5.07
N ILE A 66 -4.10 0.85 -6.00
CA ILE A 66 -5.46 0.33 -5.84
C ILE A 66 -5.59 -1.14 -6.20
N ASP A 67 -4.61 -1.69 -6.92
CA ASP A 67 -4.59 -3.08 -7.39
C ASP A 67 -3.37 -3.82 -6.82
N GLY A 68 -3.52 -5.12 -6.58
CA GLY A 68 -2.43 -6.02 -6.23
C GLY A 68 -2.82 -7.47 -6.50
N ALA A 69 -1.85 -8.28 -6.89
CA ALA A 69 -1.98 -9.73 -7.04
C ALA A 69 -0.72 -10.42 -6.51
N GLY A 70 -0.89 -11.55 -5.83
CA GLY A 70 0.19 -12.30 -5.21
C GLY A 70 -0.34 -13.45 -4.37
N GLU A 71 0.50 -13.96 -3.48
CA GLU A 71 0.23 -15.15 -2.67
C GLU A 71 -0.19 -14.77 -1.25
N VAL A 72 -1.22 -15.41 -0.72
CA VAL A 72 -1.60 -15.32 0.69
C VAL A 72 -0.49 -15.98 1.53
N ILE A 73 0.05 -15.24 2.49
CA ILE A 73 1.09 -15.75 3.41
C ILE A 73 0.58 -16.00 4.84
N ALA A 74 -0.52 -15.36 5.22
CA ALA A 74 -1.21 -15.60 6.48
C ALA A 74 -2.68 -15.19 6.37
N SER A 75 -3.59 -15.94 7.00
CA SER A 75 -4.99 -15.54 7.07
C SER A 75 -5.70 -16.10 8.31
N SER A 76 -6.64 -15.33 8.85
CA SER A 76 -7.66 -15.76 9.81
C SER A 76 -9.05 -15.88 9.19
N HIS A 77 -9.20 -15.52 7.90
CA HIS A 77 -10.46 -15.56 7.17
C HIS A 77 -10.73 -17.00 6.66
N PRO A 78 -11.94 -17.56 6.81
CA PRO A 78 -12.21 -18.97 6.49
C PRO A 78 -12.09 -19.32 5.00
N ASP A 79 -12.25 -18.33 4.12
CA ASP A 79 -12.24 -18.54 2.66
C ASP A 79 -10.84 -18.49 2.02
N TRP A 80 -9.81 -18.10 2.77
CA TRP A 80 -8.44 -17.92 2.25
C TRP A 80 -7.42 -18.62 3.13
N LYS A 81 -6.42 -19.26 2.53
CA LYS A 81 -5.34 -19.94 3.25
C LYS A 81 -3.98 -19.59 2.67
N ALA A 82 -2.93 -19.81 3.45
CA ALA A 82 -1.57 -19.63 2.96
C ALA A 82 -1.30 -20.49 1.71
N GLY A 83 -0.72 -19.87 0.68
CA GLY A 83 -0.43 -20.49 -0.61
C GLY A 83 -1.52 -20.34 -1.69
N ASP A 84 -2.68 -19.75 -1.36
CA ASP A 84 -3.64 -19.27 -2.37
C ASP A 84 -3.09 -18.03 -3.09
#